data_AF-A0A976P291-F1
#
_entry.id   AF-A0A976P291-F1
#
_cell.length_a   1.000
_cell.length_b   1.000
_cell.length_c   1.000
_cell.angle_alpha   90.00
_cell.angle_beta   90.00
_cell.angle_gamma   90.00
#
_symmetry.space_group_name_H-M   'P 1'
#
loop_
_entity.id
_entity.type
_entity.pdbx_description
1 polymer ?
#
loop_
_entity_poly.entity_id
_entity_poly.type
_entity_poly.pdbx_seq_one_letter_code
_entity_poly.pdbx_strand_id
1 'polypeptide(L)'
;MRKHIQLQANQLQITDVDLSEPALLHWQFEIQTPLPDTSDTEPPDSLHHKLKQEERLIHLLHRGELETAQGLANQLLLPFHDLFAADGQQLLMQQLILQLQDQRAEKIKRNQLERHWQSGKPPNHQLLQIARHEILGGDPLKGLATLSNADIDGFSDITESIEQKHLSALGHQAEKLFLDPTAAQRNCTDNTALALGSVQQFFSPNSFNLMRTLWNTPHAEQAWKAQLTLALLHQNAGSCRLLVNLHRNQVIMSALEFHAKNERDFISLVYALRTIRRYLDH
;
A
#
# COMPACT_ATOMS: atom_id res chain seq x y z
N MET A 1 11.68 13.13 -5.05
CA MET A 1 11.76 12.26 -3.86
C MET A 1 13.16 11.67 -3.65
N ARG A 2 13.75 10.87 -4.56
CA ARG A 2 15.11 10.31 -4.40
C ARG A 2 16.19 11.32 -3.94
N LYS A 3 16.29 12.47 -4.61
CA LYS A 3 17.21 13.54 -4.21
C LYS A 3 16.97 14.04 -2.77
N HIS A 4 15.71 14.16 -2.36
CA HIS A 4 15.34 14.57 -1.00
C HIS A 4 15.78 13.52 0.03
N ILE A 5 15.52 12.24 -0.23
CA ILE A 5 15.93 11.15 0.66
C ILE A 5 17.46 11.14 0.83
N GLN A 6 18.22 11.34 -0.26
CA GLN A 6 19.68 11.48 -0.16
C GLN A 6 20.10 12.67 0.71
N LEU A 7 19.42 13.81 0.58
CA LEU A 7 19.69 14.98 1.42
C LEU A 7 19.37 14.68 2.90
N GLN A 8 18.28 13.98 3.20
CA GLN A 8 17.95 13.57 4.56
C GLN A 8 19.01 12.61 5.14
N ALA A 9 19.49 11.63 4.36
CA ALA A 9 20.57 10.74 4.79
C ALA A 9 21.84 11.52 5.16
N ASN A 10 22.25 12.45 4.29
CA ASN A 10 23.42 13.29 4.53
C ASN A 10 23.23 14.18 5.78
N GLN A 11 22.03 14.74 5.96
CA GLN A 11 21.72 15.58 7.12
C GLN A 11 21.81 14.81 8.44
N LEU A 12 21.26 13.59 8.47
CA LEU A 12 21.31 12.72 9.66
C LEU A 12 22.75 12.38 10.06
N GLN A 13 23.60 12.08 9.08
CA GLN A 13 25.04 11.85 9.30
C GLN A 13 25.76 13.09 9.85
N ILE A 14 25.38 14.30 9.40
CA ILE A 14 25.94 15.56 9.92
C ILE A 14 25.52 15.80 11.38
N THR A 15 24.33 15.33 11.78
CA THR A 15 23.78 15.48 13.14
C THR A 15 24.12 14.30 14.07
N ASP A 16 25.17 13.53 13.76
CA ASP A 16 25.63 12.37 14.52
C ASP A 16 24.56 11.27 14.74
N VAL A 17 23.60 11.14 13.81
CA VAL A 17 22.68 10.00 13.75
C VAL A 17 23.28 8.96 12.79
N ASP A 18 23.86 7.91 13.38
CA ASP A 18 24.37 6.78 12.61
C ASP A 18 23.22 5.97 12.00
N LEU A 19 23.17 5.94 10.67
CA LEU A 19 22.27 5.07 9.94
C LEU A 19 22.86 3.66 9.90
N SER A 20 22.07 2.69 10.35
CA SER A 20 22.45 1.28 10.31
C SER A 20 22.74 0.80 8.88
N GLU A 21 23.60 -0.22 8.76
CA GLU A 21 23.87 -0.86 7.48
C GLU A 21 22.58 -1.35 6.77
N PRO A 22 21.60 -1.99 7.45
CA PRO A 22 20.31 -2.32 6.83
C PRO A 22 19.57 -1.11 6.23
N ALA A 23 19.53 0.03 6.94
CA ALA A 23 18.87 1.24 6.44
C ALA A 23 19.54 1.75 5.15
N LEU A 24 20.87 1.75 5.12
CA LEU A 24 21.64 2.14 3.95
C LEU A 24 21.44 1.17 2.77
N LEU A 25 21.39 -0.14 3.02
CA LEU A 25 21.14 -1.14 1.98
C LEU A 25 19.75 -0.98 1.36
N HIS A 26 18.71 -0.71 2.17
CA HIS A 26 17.38 -0.40 1.64
C HIS A 26 17.38 0.82 0.71
N TRP A 27 18.13 1.86 1.07
CA TRP A 27 18.26 3.06 0.25
C TRP A 27 19.06 2.81 -1.02
N GLN A 28 20.18 2.10 -0.93
CA GLN A 28 21.01 1.73 -2.09
C GLN A 28 20.22 0.96 -3.14
N PHE A 29 19.37 0.02 -2.72
CA PHE A 29 18.47 -0.72 -3.62
C PHE A 29 17.56 0.22 -4.43
N GLU A 30 16.99 1.26 -3.80
CA GLU A 30 16.11 2.22 -4.49
C GLU A 30 16.86 3.16 -5.44
N ILE A 31 18.15 3.41 -5.20
CA ILE A 31 19.01 4.18 -6.12
C ILE A 31 19.33 3.34 -7.35
N GLN A 32 19.77 2.09 -7.14
CA GLN A 32 20.28 1.21 -8.19
C GLN A 32 19.18 0.75 -9.16
N THR A 33 17.90 0.90 -8.80
CA THR A 33 16.71 0.59 -9.63
C THR A 33 16.82 -0.81 -10.26
N PRO A 34 16.37 -1.87 -9.57
CA PRO A 34 16.37 -3.18 -10.19
C PRO A 34 15.25 -3.21 -11.23
N LEU A 35 15.64 -3.17 -12.51
CA LEU A 35 14.91 -3.96 -13.50
C LEU A 35 14.94 -5.41 -13.01
N PRO A 36 13.91 -6.22 -13.29
CA PRO A 36 13.86 -7.61 -12.87
C PRO A 36 14.98 -8.39 -13.59
N ASP A 37 16.17 -8.39 -12.99
CA ASP A 37 17.31 -9.15 -13.47
C ASP A 37 17.14 -10.58 -12.98
N THR A 38 17.09 -11.52 -13.92
CA THR A 38 16.77 -12.93 -13.65
C THR A 38 17.97 -13.72 -13.14
N SER A 39 19.19 -13.16 -13.15
CA SER A 39 20.35 -13.80 -12.55
C SER A 39 20.44 -13.46 -11.07
N ASP A 40 19.90 -14.34 -10.23
CA ASP A 40 20.02 -14.22 -8.78
C ASP A 40 21.36 -14.80 -8.33
N THR A 41 22.41 -13.97 -8.37
CA THR A 41 23.74 -14.31 -7.82
C THR A 41 23.87 -13.89 -6.35
N GLU A 42 22.83 -13.29 -5.78
CA GLU A 42 22.80 -12.80 -4.40
C GLU A 42 22.61 -13.98 -3.42
N PRO A 43 23.19 -13.91 -2.21
CA PRO A 43 22.91 -14.89 -1.15
C PRO A 43 21.41 -14.89 -0.80
N PRO A 44 20.78 -16.07 -0.59
CA PRO A 44 19.34 -16.18 -0.34
C PRO A 44 18.83 -15.37 0.86
N ASP A 45 19.64 -15.24 1.91
CA ASP A 45 19.24 -14.51 3.13
C ASP A 45 19.51 -13.00 3.07
N SER A 46 20.17 -12.53 2.01
CA SER A 46 20.50 -11.12 1.84
C SER A 46 19.24 -10.27 1.67
N LEU A 47 19.30 -9.02 2.12
CA LEU A 47 18.22 -8.07 1.91
C LEU A 47 17.94 -7.85 0.41
N HIS A 48 18.98 -7.78 -0.42
CA HIS A 48 18.85 -7.59 -1.86
C HIS A 48 18.08 -8.74 -2.53
N HIS A 49 18.40 -9.99 -2.17
CA HIS A 49 17.65 -11.15 -2.67
C HIS A 49 16.17 -11.08 -2.27
N LYS A 50 15.88 -10.80 -1.00
CA LYS A 50 14.50 -10.64 -0.50
C LYS A 50 13.74 -9.57 -1.28
N LEU A 51 14.33 -8.38 -1.44
CA LEU A 51 13.72 -7.29 -2.20
C LEU A 51 13.49 -7.67 -3.67
N LYS A 52 14.43 -8.37 -4.33
CA LYS A 52 14.24 -8.87 -5.70
C LYS A 52 13.06 -9.84 -5.81
N GLN A 53 12.90 -10.76 -4.86
CA GLN A 53 11.75 -11.67 -4.85
C GLN A 53 10.43 -10.94 -4.61
N GLU A 54 10.41 -9.90 -3.76
CA GLU A 54 9.24 -9.02 -3.60
C GLU A 54 8.87 -8.32 -4.92
N GLU A 55 9.85 -7.71 -5.61
CA GLU A 55 9.61 -7.07 -6.92
C GLU A 55 9.11 -8.06 -7.96
N ARG A 56 9.67 -9.28 -7.97
CA ARG A 56 9.23 -10.35 -8.87
C ARG A 56 7.77 -10.71 -8.63
N LEU A 57 7.33 -10.84 -7.37
CA LEU A 57 5.93 -11.13 -7.08
C LEU A 57 5.02 -10.01 -7.59
N ILE A 58 5.35 -8.76 -7.30
CA ILE A 58 4.55 -7.60 -7.72
C ILE A 58 4.42 -7.57 -9.25
N HIS A 59 5.51 -7.82 -9.96
CA HIS A 59 5.53 -7.88 -11.42
C HIS A 59 4.64 -8.99 -11.99
N LEU A 60 4.68 -10.19 -11.41
CA LEU A 60 3.81 -11.31 -11.79
C LEU A 60 2.32 -10.96 -11.56
N LEU A 61 2.01 -10.30 -10.44
CA LEU A 61 0.64 -9.88 -10.12
C LEU A 61 0.11 -8.85 -11.13
N HIS A 62 0.91 -7.84 -11.50
CA HIS A 62 0.52 -6.85 -12.51
C HIS A 62 0.30 -7.45 -13.90
N ARG A 63 1.07 -8.48 -14.26
CA ARG A 63 0.88 -9.21 -15.52
C ARG A 63 -0.29 -10.20 -15.49
N GLY A 64 -0.88 -10.44 -14.32
CA GLY A 64 -1.93 -11.44 -14.16
C GLY A 64 -1.43 -12.89 -14.22
N GLU A 65 -0.12 -13.12 -14.01
CA GLU A 65 0.50 -14.45 -13.99
C GLU A 65 0.24 -15.16 -12.63
N LEU A 66 -1.05 -15.37 -12.29
CA LEU A 66 -1.48 -15.70 -10.93
C LEU A 66 -1.03 -17.06 -10.42
N GLU A 67 -0.83 -18.05 -11.28
CA GLU A 67 -0.37 -19.38 -10.87
C GLU A 67 1.10 -19.33 -10.40
N THR A 68 1.96 -18.67 -11.16
CA THR A 68 3.36 -18.45 -10.79
C THR A 68 3.46 -17.53 -9.57
N ALA A 69 2.63 -16.49 -9.51
CA ALA A 69 2.55 -15.61 -8.35
C ALA A 69 2.15 -16.37 -7.08
N GLN A 70 1.20 -17.32 -7.15
CA GLN A 70 0.81 -18.17 -6.02
C GLN A 70 1.99 -19.00 -5.50
N GLY A 71 2.78 -19.59 -6.40
CA GLY A 71 3.96 -20.35 -6.03
C GLY A 71 4.97 -19.52 -5.23
N LEU A 72 5.24 -18.30 -5.69
CA LEU A 72 6.18 -17.38 -5.03
C LEU A 72 5.60 -16.78 -3.73
N ALA A 73 4.32 -16.41 -3.72
CA ALA A 73 3.64 -15.90 -2.53
C ALA A 73 3.61 -16.90 -1.38
N ASN A 74 3.64 -18.21 -1.66
CA ASN A 74 3.71 -19.25 -0.62
C ASN A 74 5.09 -19.29 0.08
N GLN A 75 6.13 -18.76 -0.57
CA GLN A 75 7.50 -18.70 -0.05
C GLN A 75 7.75 -17.38 0.69
N LEU A 76 7.13 -16.29 0.23
CA LEU A 76 7.25 -14.96 0.83
C LEU A 76 6.22 -14.75 1.95
N LEU A 77 6.51 -15.34 3.11
CA LEU A 77 5.61 -15.33 4.27
C LEU A 77 5.72 -14.07 5.14
N LEU A 78 6.79 -13.28 4.98
CA LEU A 78 7.01 -12.07 5.75
C LEU A 78 6.41 -10.85 5.03
N PRO A 79 6.01 -9.82 5.79
CA PRO A 79 5.64 -8.53 5.24
C PRO A 79 6.71 -7.95 4.33
N PHE A 80 6.28 -7.31 3.25
CA PHE A 80 7.17 -6.65 2.31
C PHE A 80 7.78 -5.40 2.94
N HIS A 81 8.97 -5.03 2.48
CA HIS A 81 9.70 -3.88 3.03
C HIS A 81 9.25 -2.57 2.39
N ASP A 82 7.98 -2.21 2.55
CA ASP A 82 7.40 -0.96 2.07
C ASP A 82 6.33 -0.43 3.05
N LEU A 83 5.70 0.72 2.76
CA LEU A 83 4.72 1.31 3.70
C LEU A 83 3.44 0.48 3.87
N PHE A 84 3.06 -0.31 2.89
CA PHE A 84 1.88 -1.17 3.04
C PHE A 84 2.19 -2.34 3.95
N ALA A 85 3.44 -2.83 3.90
CA ALA A 85 3.88 -3.99 4.65
C ALA A 85 2.94 -5.19 4.44
N ALA A 86 2.47 -5.35 3.20
CA ALA A 86 1.62 -6.47 2.82
C ALA A 86 2.47 -7.73 2.69
N ASP A 87 1.91 -8.88 3.04
CA ASP A 87 2.52 -10.16 2.70
C ASP A 87 2.16 -10.58 1.26
N GLY A 88 2.89 -11.56 0.72
CA GLY A 88 2.65 -12.00 -0.67
C GLY A 88 1.26 -12.61 -0.91
N GLN A 89 0.67 -13.23 0.11
CA GLN A 89 -0.67 -13.84 0.02
C GLN A 89 -1.77 -12.77 0.00
N GLN A 90 -1.60 -11.69 0.75
CA GLN A 90 -2.51 -10.55 0.79
C GLN A 90 -2.57 -9.84 -0.57
N LEU A 91 -1.41 -9.58 -1.19
CA LEU A 91 -1.35 -8.99 -2.54
C LEU A 91 -1.98 -9.90 -3.60
N LEU A 92 -1.74 -11.21 -3.50
CA LEU A 92 -2.37 -12.18 -4.39
C LEU A 92 -3.89 -12.25 -4.20
N MET A 93 -4.35 -12.22 -2.95
CA MET A 93 -5.78 -12.18 -2.63
C MET A 93 -6.44 -10.95 -3.26
N GLN A 94 -5.84 -9.76 -3.09
CA GLN A 94 -6.33 -8.53 -3.73
C GLN A 94 -6.47 -8.70 -5.25
N GLN A 95 -5.45 -9.24 -5.91
CA GLN A 95 -5.46 -9.42 -7.36
C GLN A 95 -6.50 -10.47 -7.82
N LEU A 96 -6.72 -11.53 -7.04
CA LEU A 96 -7.76 -12.52 -7.31
C LEU A 96 -9.15 -11.91 -7.25
N ILE A 97 -9.43 -11.04 -6.28
CA ILE A 97 -10.73 -10.35 -6.16
C ILE A 97 -10.93 -9.40 -7.35
N LEU A 98 -9.89 -8.64 -7.74
CA LEU A 98 -9.95 -7.78 -8.93
C LEU A 98 -10.25 -8.54 -10.22
N GLN A 99 -9.85 -9.82 -10.28
CA GLN A 99 -10.12 -10.73 -11.40
C GLN A 99 -11.37 -11.60 -11.20
N LEU A 100 -12.21 -11.29 -10.20
CA LEU A 100 -13.47 -12.00 -9.90
C LEU A 100 -13.27 -13.50 -9.58
N GLN A 101 -12.14 -13.85 -8.96
CA GLN A 101 -11.79 -15.21 -8.53
C GLN A 101 -12.03 -15.40 -7.02
N ASP A 102 -13.22 -15.02 -6.54
CA ASP A 102 -13.55 -14.89 -5.11
C ASP A 102 -13.34 -16.18 -4.31
N GLN A 103 -13.62 -17.35 -4.90
CA GLN A 103 -13.41 -18.64 -4.25
C GLN A 103 -11.94 -18.89 -3.91
N ARG A 104 -11.02 -18.48 -4.79
CA ARG A 104 -9.58 -18.62 -4.56
C ARG A 104 -9.09 -17.61 -3.52
N ALA A 105 -9.57 -16.37 -3.58
CA ALA A 105 -9.27 -15.35 -2.59
C ALA A 105 -9.73 -15.78 -1.18
N GLU A 106 -10.95 -16.33 -1.08
CA GLU A 106 -11.51 -16.85 0.17
C GLU A 106 -10.68 -18.00 0.76
N LYS A 107 -10.15 -18.90 -0.09
CA LYS A 107 -9.25 -19.96 0.36
C LYS A 107 -7.97 -19.39 0.98
N ILE A 108 -7.39 -18.33 0.40
CA ILE A 108 -6.21 -17.67 0.96
C ILE A 108 -6.52 -17.06 2.32
N LYS A 109 -7.63 -16.31 2.44
CA LYS A 109 -8.11 -15.72 3.68
C LYS A 109 -8.24 -16.75 4.80
N ARG A 110 -8.92 -17.88 4.53
CA ARG A 110 -9.10 -18.96 5.51
C ARG A 110 -7.76 -19.53 5.97
N ASN A 111 -6.86 -19.84 5.03
CA ASN A 111 -5.54 -20.37 5.36
C ASN A 111 -4.69 -19.38 6.19
N GLN A 112 -4.85 -18.07 6.00
CA GLN A 112 -4.16 -17.06 6.81
C GLN A 112 -4.73 -17.00 8.22
N LEU A 113 -6.07 -16.96 8.35
CA LEU A 113 -6.73 -16.92 9.65
C LEU A 113 -6.48 -18.21 10.46
N GLU A 114 -6.52 -19.38 9.83
CA GLU A 114 -6.21 -20.66 10.49
C GLU A 114 -4.78 -20.69 11.04
N ARG A 115 -3.80 -20.24 10.24
CA ARG A 115 -2.40 -20.11 10.69
C ARG A 115 -2.26 -19.12 11.84
N HIS A 116 -2.98 -18.00 11.79
CA HIS A 116 -2.95 -17.00 12.86
C HIS A 116 -3.59 -17.53 14.15
N TRP A 117 -4.73 -18.22 14.05
CA TRP A 117 -5.39 -18.86 15.20
C TRP A 117 -4.50 -19.87 15.91
N GLN A 118 -3.75 -20.67 15.16
CA GLN A 118 -2.79 -21.62 15.72
C GLN A 118 -1.67 -20.94 16.53
N SER A 119 -1.38 -19.65 16.26
CA SER A 119 -0.37 -18.89 17.01
C SER A 119 -0.87 -18.36 18.37
N GLY A 120 -2.17 -18.42 18.63
CA GLY A 120 -2.79 -17.96 19.89
C GLY A 120 -2.84 -16.44 20.08
N LYS A 121 -2.46 -15.65 19.07
CA LYS A 121 -2.51 -14.18 19.11
C LYS A 121 -3.89 -13.65 18.68
N PRO A 122 -4.36 -12.51 19.22
CA PRO A 122 -5.56 -11.84 18.72
C PRO A 122 -5.47 -11.59 17.20
N PRO A 123 -6.55 -11.83 16.43
CA PRO A 123 -6.53 -11.72 14.97
C PRO A 123 -6.68 -10.29 14.46
N ASN A 124 -6.81 -9.28 15.33
CA ASN A 124 -7.16 -7.90 14.97
C ASN A 124 -6.28 -7.32 13.86
N HIS A 125 -4.95 -7.35 14.04
CA HIS A 125 -4.03 -6.87 13.00
C HIS A 125 -4.20 -7.63 11.68
N GLN A 126 -4.34 -8.96 11.72
CA GLN A 126 -4.53 -9.77 10.52
C GLN A 126 -5.87 -9.44 9.83
N LEU A 127 -6.93 -9.20 10.59
CA LEU A 127 -8.24 -8.81 10.07
C LEU A 127 -8.19 -7.42 9.41
N LEU A 128 -7.45 -6.46 9.98
CA LEU A 128 -7.22 -5.16 9.36
C LEU A 128 -6.53 -5.30 7.99
N GLN A 129 -5.49 -6.14 7.89
CA GLN A 129 -4.80 -6.37 6.62
C GLN A 129 -5.69 -7.10 5.61
N ILE A 130 -6.44 -8.12 6.02
CA ILE A 130 -7.38 -8.82 5.13
C ILE A 130 -8.44 -7.84 4.61
N ALA A 131 -9.06 -7.06 5.51
CA ALA A 131 -10.07 -6.06 5.16
C ALA A 131 -9.53 -5.04 4.15
N ARG A 132 -8.31 -4.54 4.36
CA ARG A 132 -7.62 -3.64 3.42
C ARG A 132 -7.55 -4.22 2.01
N HIS A 133 -7.13 -5.48 1.88
CA HIS A 133 -6.95 -6.10 0.57
C HIS A 133 -8.27 -6.57 -0.06
N GLU A 134 -9.31 -6.84 0.73
CA GLU A 134 -10.67 -7.03 0.22
C GLU A 134 -11.24 -5.71 -0.34
N ILE A 135 -11.08 -4.60 0.39
CA ILE A 135 -11.50 -3.24 -0.05
C ILE A 135 -10.76 -2.83 -1.32
N LEU A 136 -9.42 -2.96 -1.34
CA LEU A 136 -8.61 -2.66 -2.51
C LEU A 136 -8.86 -3.62 -3.67
N GLY A 137 -9.32 -4.84 -3.37
CA GLY A 137 -9.63 -5.89 -4.33
C GLY A 137 -10.92 -5.66 -5.11
N GLY A 138 -11.77 -4.73 -4.66
CA GLY A 138 -13.08 -4.48 -5.28
C GLY A 138 -14.26 -5.14 -4.58
N ASP A 139 -14.07 -5.72 -3.38
CA ASP A 139 -15.15 -6.25 -2.54
C ASP A 139 -15.28 -5.45 -1.23
N PRO A 140 -15.78 -4.20 -1.32
CA PRO A 140 -15.80 -3.30 -0.16
C PRO A 140 -16.79 -3.74 0.92
N LEU A 141 -17.90 -4.38 0.57
CA LEU A 141 -18.88 -4.88 1.54
C LEU A 141 -18.28 -6.00 2.39
N LYS A 142 -17.59 -6.95 1.77
CA LYS A 142 -16.89 -8.00 2.49
C LYS A 142 -15.75 -7.45 3.33
N GLY A 143 -14.98 -6.52 2.79
CA GLY A 143 -13.90 -5.86 3.52
C GLY A 143 -14.39 -5.11 4.77
N LEU A 144 -15.50 -4.37 4.66
CA LEU A 144 -16.14 -3.71 5.81
C LEU A 144 -16.69 -4.72 6.83
N ALA A 145 -17.26 -5.84 6.38
CA ALA A 145 -17.71 -6.91 7.28
C ALA A 145 -16.54 -7.60 7.99
N THR A 146 -15.41 -7.82 7.31
CA THR A 146 -14.17 -8.31 7.93
C THR A 146 -13.66 -7.32 8.97
N LEU A 147 -13.71 -6.02 8.65
CA LEU A 147 -13.29 -4.95 9.55
C LEU A 147 -14.13 -4.89 10.83
N SER A 148 -15.44 -5.10 10.73
CA SER A 148 -16.34 -5.13 11.90
C SER A 148 -16.12 -6.33 12.83
N ASN A 149 -15.46 -7.38 12.33
CA ASN A 149 -15.10 -8.56 13.14
C ASN A 149 -13.78 -8.36 13.90
N ALA A 150 -13.04 -7.28 13.65
CA ALA A 150 -11.87 -6.93 14.45
C ALA A 150 -12.33 -6.31 15.77
N ASP A 151 -11.96 -6.92 16.90
CA ASP A 151 -12.32 -6.47 18.23
C ASP A 151 -11.39 -5.32 18.66
N ILE A 152 -11.57 -4.16 18.04
CA ILE A 152 -10.81 -2.94 18.28
C ILE A 152 -11.76 -1.91 18.88
N ASP A 153 -11.44 -1.50 20.09
CA ASP A 153 -12.23 -0.57 20.90
C ASP A 153 -11.38 0.63 21.39
N GLY A 154 -11.96 1.44 22.30
CA GLY A 154 -11.28 2.60 22.87
C GLY A 154 -10.09 2.29 23.77
N PHE A 155 -9.84 1.02 24.11
CA PHE A 155 -8.72 0.56 24.93
C PHE A 155 -7.65 -0.19 24.12
N SER A 156 -7.91 -0.39 22.82
CA SER A 156 -6.99 -1.02 21.89
C SER A 156 -5.81 -0.11 21.52
N ASP A 157 -4.80 -0.67 20.85
CA ASP A 157 -3.65 0.10 20.39
C ASP A 157 -4.08 1.25 19.47
N ILE A 158 -3.54 2.44 19.72
CA ILE A 158 -3.91 3.66 18.98
C ILE A 158 -3.63 3.53 17.47
N THR A 159 -2.59 2.77 17.10
CA THR A 159 -2.22 2.48 15.72
C THR A 159 -3.31 1.65 15.04
N GLU A 160 -3.81 0.63 15.72
CA GLU A 160 -4.89 -0.24 15.22
C GLU A 160 -6.22 0.50 15.13
N SER A 161 -6.55 1.32 16.12
CA SER A 161 -7.75 2.16 16.11
C SER A 161 -7.76 3.16 14.94
N ILE A 162 -6.63 3.82 14.70
CA ILE A 162 -6.47 4.75 13.57
C ILE A 162 -6.58 3.99 12.24
N GLU A 163 -5.91 2.84 12.12
CA GLU A 163 -5.96 2.01 10.94
C GLU A 163 -7.39 1.54 10.63
N GLN A 164 -8.14 1.09 11.66
CA GLN A 164 -9.54 0.69 11.51
C GLN A 164 -10.40 1.85 10.99
N LYS A 165 -10.23 3.05 11.56
CA LYS A 165 -10.94 4.26 11.12
C LYS A 165 -10.60 4.62 9.66
N HIS A 166 -9.33 4.55 9.27
CA HIS A 166 -8.91 4.80 7.89
C HIS A 166 -9.51 3.77 6.94
N LEU A 167 -9.46 2.48 7.28
CA LEU A 167 -10.01 1.42 6.45
C LEU A 167 -11.54 1.51 6.33
N SER A 168 -12.25 1.91 7.37
CA SER A 168 -13.70 2.17 7.28
C SER A 168 -14.00 3.30 6.30
N ALA A 169 -13.27 4.43 6.39
CA ALA A 169 -13.43 5.55 5.46
C ALA A 169 -13.11 5.15 4.01
N LEU A 170 -12.05 4.37 3.80
CA LEU A 170 -11.66 3.82 2.49
C LEU A 170 -12.68 2.82 1.96
N GLY A 171 -13.25 1.97 2.82
CA GLY A 171 -14.29 1.00 2.45
C GLY A 171 -15.54 1.69 1.92
N HIS A 172 -16.01 2.74 2.59
CA HIS A 172 -17.14 3.54 2.10
C HIS A 172 -16.85 4.30 0.81
N GLN A 173 -15.60 4.71 0.59
CA GLN A 173 -15.20 5.27 -0.70
C GLN A 173 -15.16 4.20 -1.79
N ALA A 174 -14.72 2.99 -1.46
CA ALA A 174 -14.66 1.85 -2.37
C ALA A 174 -16.05 1.36 -2.79
N GLU A 175 -17.05 1.38 -1.88
CA GLU A 175 -18.45 1.11 -2.23
C GLU A 175 -18.91 2.01 -3.39
N LYS A 176 -18.62 3.31 -3.30
CA LYS A 176 -18.95 4.26 -4.37
C LYS A 176 -18.19 3.95 -5.66
N LEU A 177 -16.90 3.66 -5.57
CA LEU A 177 -16.07 3.48 -6.77
C LEU A 177 -16.34 2.18 -7.53
N PHE A 178 -16.60 1.08 -6.83
CA PHE A 178 -16.79 -0.24 -7.45
C PHE A 178 -18.25 -0.60 -7.72
N LEU A 179 -19.20 -0.11 -6.89
CA LEU A 179 -20.60 -0.49 -7.00
C LEU A 179 -21.45 0.53 -7.76
N ASP A 180 -20.96 1.76 -7.97
CA ASP A 180 -21.62 2.75 -8.82
C ASP A 180 -20.98 2.77 -10.22
N PRO A 181 -21.71 2.34 -11.27
CA PRO A 181 -21.19 2.31 -12.64
C PRO A 181 -20.86 3.70 -13.20
N THR A 182 -21.32 4.78 -12.56
CA THR A 182 -21.05 6.16 -12.99
C THR A 182 -19.83 6.79 -12.32
N ALA A 183 -19.29 6.18 -11.27
CA ALA A 183 -18.25 6.77 -10.42
C ALA A 183 -16.82 6.60 -10.96
N ALA A 184 -16.49 5.47 -11.60
CA ALA A 184 -15.16 5.18 -12.10
C ALA A 184 -15.06 5.42 -13.63
N GLN A 185 -14.65 6.63 -14.02
CA GLN A 185 -14.48 6.99 -15.43
C GLN A 185 -13.01 6.76 -15.86
N ARG A 186 -12.80 5.70 -16.66
CA ARG A 186 -11.49 5.11 -16.95
C ARG A 186 -10.55 5.95 -17.80
N ASN A 187 -11.04 6.71 -18.77
CA ASN A 187 -10.16 7.40 -19.71
C ASN A 187 -10.47 8.89 -19.81
N CYS A 188 -9.53 9.69 -19.33
CA CYS A 188 -9.58 11.15 -19.35
C CYS A 188 -8.50 11.77 -20.25
N THR A 189 -7.68 10.99 -20.97
CA THR A 189 -6.65 11.55 -21.86
C THR A 189 -7.27 12.21 -23.09
N ASP A 190 -8.38 11.66 -23.58
CA ASP A 190 -8.99 12.06 -24.85
C ASP A 190 -10.27 12.88 -24.65
N ASN A 191 -10.65 13.14 -23.40
CA ASN A 191 -11.89 13.83 -23.05
C ASN A 191 -11.66 14.86 -21.93
N THR A 192 -11.56 16.12 -22.35
CA THR A 192 -11.34 17.26 -21.45
C THR A 192 -12.43 17.40 -20.38
N ALA A 193 -13.68 16.99 -20.65
CA ALA A 193 -14.75 17.06 -19.66
C ALA A 193 -14.54 16.04 -18.52
N LEU A 194 -14.04 14.84 -18.82
CA LEU A 194 -13.69 13.83 -17.81
C LEU A 194 -12.45 14.22 -17.00
N ALA A 195 -11.46 14.85 -17.66
CA ALA A 195 -10.30 15.42 -16.97
C ALA A 195 -10.72 16.55 -16.00
N LEU A 196 -11.57 17.48 -16.45
CA LEU A 196 -12.09 18.56 -15.61
C LEU A 196 -12.95 18.00 -14.45
N GLY A 197 -13.81 17.01 -14.72
CA GLY A 197 -14.61 16.33 -13.71
C GLY A 197 -13.74 15.66 -12.63
N SER A 198 -12.62 15.05 -13.03
CA SER A 198 -11.65 14.46 -12.10
C SER A 198 -10.98 15.50 -11.18
N VAL A 199 -10.63 16.66 -11.73
CA VAL A 199 -10.10 17.78 -10.95
C VAL A 199 -11.16 18.33 -9.99
N GLN A 200 -12.39 18.52 -10.46
CA GLN A 200 -13.51 18.97 -9.63
C GLN A 200 -13.81 17.98 -8.50
N GLN A 201 -13.77 16.68 -8.79
CA GLN A 201 -13.92 15.63 -7.79
C GLN A 201 -12.82 15.72 -6.74
N PHE A 202 -11.55 15.86 -7.13
CA PHE A 202 -10.42 15.98 -6.20
C PHE A 202 -10.60 17.14 -5.22
N PHE A 203 -11.06 18.29 -5.70
CA PHE A 203 -11.32 19.48 -4.89
C PHE A 203 -12.73 19.54 -4.28
N SER A 204 -13.53 18.49 -4.43
CA SER A 204 -14.89 18.48 -3.87
C SER A 204 -14.88 18.43 -2.33
N PRO A 205 -15.92 18.93 -1.65
CA PRO A 205 -16.03 18.86 -0.19
C PRO A 205 -15.94 17.42 0.35
N ASN A 206 -16.48 16.45 -0.38
CA ASN A 206 -16.45 15.04 0.01
C ASN A 206 -15.02 14.49 -0.01
N SER A 207 -14.28 14.74 -1.10
CA SER A 207 -12.88 14.34 -1.22
C SER A 207 -12.02 15.03 -0.16
N PHE A 208 -12.25 16.33 0.07
CA PHE A 208 -11.54 17.07 1.11
C PHE A 208 -11.76 16.48 2.51
N ASN A 209 -13.01 16.14 2.87
CA ASN A 209 -13.34 15.52 4.15
C ASN A 209 -12.69 14.14 4.31
N LEU A 210 -12.69 13.32 3.26
CA LEU A 210 -12.02 12.02 3.25
C LEU A 210 -10.51 12.20 3.45
N MET A 211 -9.86 13.03 2.62
CA MET A 211 -8.43 13.28 2.71
C MET A 211 -8.04 13.82 4.09
N ARG A 212 -8.79 14.78 4.64
CA ARG A 212 -8.56 15.30 5.99
C ARG A 212 -8.64 14.21 7.05
N THR A 213 -9.58 13.28 6.92
CA THR A 213 -9.70 12.14 7.84
C THR A 213 -8.47 11.25 7.78
N LEU A 214 -8.01 10.92 6.57
CA LEU A 214 -6.85 10.05 6.35
C LEU A 214 -5.50 10.71 6.72
N TRP A 215 -5.43 12.05 6.72
CA TRP A 215 -4.26 12.80 7.21
C TRP A 215 -4.23 12.95 8.73
N ASN A 216 -5.34 12.71 9.43
CA ASN A 216 -5.46 13.00 10.86
C ASN A 216 -4.91 11.85 11.73
N THR A 217 -3.57 11.76 11.80
CA THR A 217 -2.82 10.79 12.60
C THR A 217 -1.56 11.45 13.19
N PRO A 218 -1.07 10.98 14.36
CA PRO A 218 0.17 11.47 14.95
C PRO A 218 1.44 11.11 14.15
N HIS A 219 1.39 10.10 13.28
CA HIS A 219 2.56 9.61 12.55
C HIS A 219 2.43 9.82 11.04
N ALA A 220 3.41 10.51 10.44
CA ALA A 220 3.43 10.81 9.01
C ALA A 220 3.35 9.55 8.15
N GLU A 221 4.01 8.47 8.56
CA GLU A 221 4.00 7.18 7.84
C GLU A 221 2.59 6.57 7.72
N GLN A 222 1.76 6.67 8.77
CA GLN A 222 0.38 6.18 8.73
C GLN A 222 -0.47 7.04 7.80
N ALA A 223 -0.20 8.35 7.77
CA ALA A 223 -0.89 9.27 6.89
C ALA A 223 -0.55 8.98 5.42
N TRP A 224 0.74 8.81 5.11
CA TRP A 224 1.20 8.41 3.78
C TRP A 224 0.62 7.05 3.38
N LYS A 225 0.64 6.05 4.27
CA LYS A 225 0.04 4.74 4.02
C LYS A 225 -1.43 4.90 3.63
N ALA A 226 -2.22 5.63 4.41
CA ALA A 226 -3.65 5.83 4.17
C ALA A 226 -3.92 6.53 2.82
N GLN A 227 -3.15 7.57 2.50
CA GLN A 227 -3.31 8.33 1.25
C GLN A 227 -2.86 7.54 0.01
N LEU A 228 -1.76 6.78 0.12
CA LEU A 228 -1.33 5.87 -0.95
C LEU A 228 -2.35 4.74 -1.15
N THR A 229 -3.03 4.31 -0.09
CA THR A 229 -4.14 3.35 -0.18
C THR A 229 -5.31 3.94 -0.94
N LEU A 230 -5.66 5.21 -0.70
CA LEU A 230 -6.68 5.92 -1.47
C LEU A 230 -6.30 6.04 -2.95
N ALA A 231 -5.04 6.38 -3.25
CA ALA A 231 -4.55 6.44 -4.63
C ALA A 231 -4.64 5.07 -5.33
N LEU A 232 -4.22 4.00 -4.64
CA LEU A 232 -4.29 2.63 -5.16
C LEU A 232 -5.75 2.17 -5.34
N LEU A 233 -6.64 2.53 -4.42
CA LEU A 233 -8.07 2.26 -4.54
C LEU A 233 -8.65 2.88 -5.82
N HIS A 234 -8.34 4.15 -6.08
CA HIS A 234 -8.75 4.82 -7.31
C HIS A 234 -8.16 4.15 -8.56
N GLN A 235 -6.89 3.74 -8.52
CA GLN A 235 -6.25 3.01 -9.62
C GLN A 235 -6.93 1.67 -9.89
N ASN A 236 -7.18 0.87 -8.85
CA ASN A 236 -7.82 -0.44 -8.96
C ASN A 236 -9.27 -0.35 -9.44
N ALA A 237 -10.00 0.69 -9.05
CA ALA A 237 -11.34 0.97 -9.58
C ALA A 237 -11.32 1.40 -11.06
N GLY A 238 -10.14 1.69 -11.62
CA GLY A 238 -10.01 2.25 -12.96
C GLY A 238 -10.48 3.70 -13.01
N SER A 239 -10.18 4.50 -11.99
CA SER A 239 -10.40 5.95 -12.06
C SER A 239 -9.43 6.60 -13.06
N CYS A 240 -9.78 7.81 -13.50
CA CYS A 240 -8.92 8.62 -14.37
C CYS A 240 -7.49 8.77 -13.80
N ARG A 241 -6.48 8.55 -14.66
CA ARG A 241 -5.06 8.64 -14.29
C ARG A 241 -4.66 10.00 -13.70
N LEU A 242 -5.30 11.09 -14.15
CA LEU A 242 -5.07 12.42 -13.56
C LEU A 242 -5.43 12.46 -12.08
N LEU A 243 -6.56 11.85 -11.67
CA LEU A 243 -7.00 11.81 -10.28
C LEU A 243 -6.02 10.99 -9.42
N VAL A 244 -5.60 9.81 -9.90
CA VAL A 244 -4.59 8.98 -9.23
C VAL A 244 -3.29 9.76 -9.05
N ASN A 245 -2.84 10.47 -10.08
CA ASN A 245 -1.64 11.31 -10.03
C ASN A 245 -1.76 12.47 -9.05
N LEU A 246 -2.94 13.09 -8.91
CA LEU A 246 -3.16 14.16 -7.93
C LEU A 246 -3.00 13.63 -6.49
N HIS A 247 -3.60 12.48 -6.17
CA HIS A 247 -3.42 11.84 -4.86
C HIS A 247 -1.96 11.44 -4.62
N ARG A 248 -1.31 10.81 -5.61
CA ARG A 248 0.12 10.46 -5.53
C ARG A 248 0.98 11.69 -5.27
N ASN A 249 0.76 12.77 -6.01
CA ASN A 249 1.54 14.01 -5.88
C ASN A 249 1.35 14.68 -4.52
N GLN A 250 0.16 14.61 -3.92
CA GLN A 250 -0.06 15.12 -2.57
C GLN A 250 0.83 14.41 -1.54
N VAL A 251 0.96 13.09 -1.63
CA VAL A 251 1.86 12.31 -0.77
C VAL A 251 3.32 12.68 -1.03
N ILE A 252 3.72 12.80 -2.31
CA ILE A 252 5.08 13.21 -2.66
C ILE A 252 5.41 14.57 -2.06
N MET A 253 4.52 15.56 -2.17
CA MET A 253 4.75 16.89 -1.60
C MET A 253 4.89 16.84 -0.07
N SER A 254 4.01 16.11 0.61
CA SER A 254 4.12 15.90 2.07
C SER A 254 5.45 15.23 2.46
N ALA A 255 5.90 14.24 1.71
CA ALA A 255 7.18 13.57 1.96
C ALA A 255 8.41 14.46 1.66
N LEU A 256 8.30 15.40 0.71
CA LEU A 256 9.35 16.38 0.41
C LEU A 256 9.46 17.48 1.48
N GLU A 257 8.37 17.80 2.17
CA GLU A 257 8.35 18.74 3.29
C GLU A 257 8.76 18.08 4.62
N PHE A 258 8.79 16.76 4.67
CA PHE A 258 9.16 16.02 5.87
C PHE A 258 10.69 15.99 6.08
N HIS A 259 11.09 16.36 7.29
CA HIS A 259 12.48 16.34 7.75
C HIS A 259 12.71 15.17 8.69
N ALA A 260 13.55 14.22 8.28
CA ALA A 260 13.84 13.04 9.08
C ALA A 260 14.71 13.42 10.29
N LYS A 261 14.36 12.91 11.48
CA LYS A 261 15.09 13.19 12.73
C LYS A 261 15.85 11.97 13.26
N ASN A 262 15.55 10.79 12.73
CA ASN A 262 16.13 9.53 13.17
C ASN A 262 16.10 8.50 12.01
N GLU A 263 16.66 7.31 12.25
CA GLU A 263 16.68 6.23 11.27
C GLU A 263 15.28 5.76 10.84
N ARG A 264 14.30 5.69 11.77
CA ARG A 264 12.93 5.27 11.43
C ARG A 264 12.31 6.24 10.43
N ASP A 265 12.42 7.54 10.68
CA ASP A 265 11.93 8.59 9.78
C ASP A 265 12.55 8.47 8.38
N PHE A 266 13.86 8.18 8.32
CA PHE A 266 14.58 7.95 7.07
C PHE A 266 14.06 6.70 6.33
N ILE A 267 13.92 5.57 7.02
CA ILE A 267 13.40 4.33 6.45
C ILE A 267 11.96 4.53 5.97
N SER A 268 11.11 5.25 6.71
CA SER A 268 9.73 5.52 6.31
C SER A 268 9.66 6.32 5.00
N LEU A 269 10.60 7.24 4.74
CA LEU A 269 10.73 7.91 3.44
C LEU A 269 11.16 6.94 2.32
N VAL A 270 12.10 6.03 2.59
CA VAL A 270 12.53 5.01 1.61
C VAL A 270 11.36 4.08 1.27
N TYR A 271 10.61 3.64 2.27
CA TYR A 271 9.42 2.81 2.10
C TYR A 271 8.32 3.55 1.35
N ALA A 272 8.13 4.85 1.60
CA ALA A 272 7.16 5.66 0.87
C ALA A 272 7.50 5.73 -0.64
N LEU A 273 8.78 5.97 -0.96
CA LEU A 273 9.26 5.96 -2.34
C LEU A 273 9.02 4.60 -3.00
N ARG A 274 9.37 3.51 -2.29
CA ARG A 274 9.22 2.15 -2.79
C ARG A 274 7.76 1.79 -3.03
N THR A 275 6.85 2.12 -2.11
CA THR A 275 5.40 1.89 -2.29
C THR A 275 4.86 2.64 -3.51
N ILE A 276 5.24 3.90 -3.72
CA ILE A 276 4.83 4.66 -4.91
C ILE A 276 5.30 3.96 -6.19
N ARG A 277 6.59 3.60 -6.26
CA ARG A 277 7.17 2.91 -7.42
C ARG A 277 6.49 1.56 -7.68
N ARG A 278 6.26 0.78 -6.62
CA ARG A 278 5.67 -0.55 -6.72
C ARG A 278 4.26 -0.50 -7.24
N TYR A 279 3.41 0.38 -6.72
CA TYR A 279 1.96 0.26 -6.92
C TYR A 279 1.33 1.37 -7.76
N LEU A 280 1.97 2.52 -7.93
CA LEU A 280 1.34 3.72 -8.51
C LEU A 280 2.07 4.32 -9.73
N ASP A 281 3.17 3.72 -10.19
CA ASP A 281 3.97 4.22 -11.32
C ASP A 281 3.70 3.50 -12.65
N HIS A 282 2.60 2.74 -12.75
CA HIS A 282 2.19 1.99 -13.95
C HIS A 282 1.25 2.79 -14.85
#